data_AF-A0A966G9X7-F1
#
_entry.id   AF-A0A966G9X7-F1
#
_cell.length_a   1.000
_cell.length_b   1.000
_cell.length_c   1.000
_cell.angle_alpha   90.00
_cell.angle_beta   90.00
_cell.angle_gamma   90.00
#
_symmetry.space_group_name_H-M   'P 1'
#
loop_
_entity.id
_entity.type
_entity.pdbx_description
1 polymer ?
#
loop_
_entity_poly.entity_id
_entity_poly.type
_entity_poly.pdbx_seq_one_letter_code
_entity_poly.pdbx_strand_id
1 'polypeptide(L)'
;MIEVTTFDFRADTLLKLKKFHYGTDWPAVYFLENGKEAYIGEAVNVLRRGKEHLKNPDRQRLKKIHILSDFEFNKSASLDIESWLIQYLSADNKFKLQNGNGGLKNHSYFDRPKYEAKFEQLWEDLRVAGLAQKTLLELRNSDLFKYSPYKALNEDQIEVVGVLMAEIKAKKISTHLVHGGAGTGKTILATYLMKQLIGDQHLDLKIALVVPMTSLRKTLRQVFRSIEGLNSNMILGPSDVFKADYDLLIVDEAHRLKKRRNISNYGSFDINNKKLGLDNNGTELDWIMRNSKHQIFFYDEHQSVKPSDIGPNKFKELDAIEHNLAQQMRVKGGDQYINFIHSLFSSHPTLYKNHEDYDVRFCEKLEPMIGLIKEKEKEHSLARMVAGYAWDWASKKDPNAHDIELDGLKLKWNSCIEGWVNSKNAINEIGCIHTVQGYDLNYVGVIIGPELSYDFETKEFIFKRKLYKDKNGHVGVRDEEELKKYIINIYKTLLTRGIRGTYVYVVDKNLREYLRDYFS
;
A
#
# COMPACT_ATOMS: atom_id res chain seq x y z
N MET A 1 -17.20 28.07 -5.95
CA MET A 1 -15.87 27.79 -5.36
C MET A 1 -16.11 27.58 -3.88
N ILE A 2 -15.37 26.67 -3.25
CA ILE A 2 -15.57 26.39 -1.83
C ILE A 2 -14.96 27.54 -1.03
N GLU A 3 -15.78 28.23 -0.26
CA GLU A 3 -15.35 29.35 0.58
C GLU A 3 -15.01 28.85 1.99
N VAL A 4 -13.92 29.39 2.56
CA VAL A 4 -13.46 29.07 3.91
C VAL A 4 -13.75 30.24 4.85
N THR A 5 -14.76 30.11 5.71
CA THR A 5 -15.10 31.15 6.72
C THR A 5 -14.67 30.70 8.11
N THR A 6 -13.86 31.51 8.80
CA THR A 6 -13.28 31.14 10.10
C THR A 6 -13.95 31.87 11.26
N PHE A 7 -14.22 31.12 12.34
CA PHE A 7 -14.74 31.65 13.60
C PHE A 7 -13.97 31.07 14.80
N ASP A 8 -14.00 31.77 15.93
CA ASP A 8 -13.57 31.16 17.20
C ASP A 8 -14.54 30.05 17.61
N PHE A 9 -14.00 28.91 18.02
CA PHE A 9 -14.77 27.76 18.47
C PHE A 9 -15.13 27.91 19.96
N ARG A 10 -16.09 28.81 20.23
CA ARG A 10 -16.63 29.10 21.57
C ARG A 10 -18.15 29.28 21.50
N ALA A 11 -18.84 29.01 22.61
CA ALA A 11 -20.29 28.96 22.65
C ALA A 11 -20.98 30.26 22.17
N ASP A 12 -20.42 31.41 22.54
CA ASP A 12 -20.87 32.75 22.15
C ASP A 12 -20.67 33.01 20.66
N THR A 13 -19.50 32.67 20.13
CA THR A 13 -19.14 32.92 18.73
C THR A 13 -19.91 31.98 17.79
N LEU A 14 -20.18 30.73 18.21
CA LEU A 14 -21.04 29.82 17.45
C LEU A 14 -22.44 30.39 17.22
N LEU A 15 -22.97 31.24 18.10
CA LEU A 15 -24.30 31.86 17.88
C LEU A 15 -24.32 32.75 16.62
N LYS A 16 -23.18 33.24 16.15
CA LYS A 16 -23.08 33.97 14.87
C LYS A 16 -23.49 33.10 13.69
N LEU A 17 -23.35 31.78 13.79
CA LEU A 17 -23.76 30.83 12.75
C LEU A 17 -25.27 30.82 12.51
N LYS A 18 -26.10 31.32 13.44
CA LYS A 18 -27.54 31.49 13.18
C LYS A 18 -27.83 32.48 12.04
N LYS A 19 -26.95 33.47 11.85
CA LYS A 19 -27.07 34.49 10.81
C LYS A 19 -26.23 34.17 9.58
N PHE A 20 -25.42 33.12 9.65
CA PHE A 20 -24.61 32.65 8.52
C PHE A 20 -25.46 31.71 7.67
N HIS A 21 -25.59 32.00 6.38
CA HIS A 21 -26.48 31.25 5.48
C HIS A 21 -26.24 29.73 5.54
N TYR A 22 -24.98 29.32 5.62
CA TYR A 22 -24.59 27.90 5.67
C TYR A 22 -24.54 27.30 7.09
N GLY A 23 -25.00 28.01 8.11
CA GLY A 23 -24.80 27.65 9.51
C GLY A 23 -25.84 26.71 10.12
N THR A 24 -27.08 26.68 9.60
CA THR A 24 -28.21 26.02 10.27
C THR A 24 -29.04 25.06 9.43
N ASP A 25 -29.12 25.26 8.11
CA ASP A 25 -29.92 24.41 7.21
C ASP A 25 -29.32 24.33 5.80
N TRP A 26 -28.05 23.95 5.73
CA TRP A 26 -27.35 23.75 4.46
C TRP A 26 -26.23 22.72 4.63
N PRO A 27 -26.04 21.78 3.69
CA PRO A 27 -24.91 20.86 3.74
C PRO A 27 -23.59 21.62 3.72
N ALA A 28 -22.82 21.50 4.80
CA ALA A 28 -21.51 22.14 4.92
C ALA A 28 -20.50 21.21 5.58
N VAL A 29 -19.23 21.43 5.27
CA VAL A 29 -18.12 20.75 5.94
C VAL A 29 -17.47 21.75 6.88
N TYR A 30 -17.02 21.31 8.04
CA TYR A 30 -16.31 22.14 9.00
C TYR A 30 -15.04 21.45 9.49
N PHE A 31 -14.03 22.27 9.75
CA PHE A 31 -12.71 21.88 10.21
C PHE A 31 -12.43 22.61 11.53
N LEU A 32 -12.31 21.86 12.62
CA LEU A 32 -12.00 22.36 13.96
C LEU A 32 -10.51 22.16 14.23
N GLU A 33 -9.82 23.15 14.82
CA GLU A 33 -8.38 23.05 15.09
C GLU A 33 -7.91 23.87 16.30
N ASN A 34 -6.74 23.54 16.86
CA ASN A 34 -6.05 24.33 17.90
C ASN A 34 -4.56 24.60 17.64
N GLY A 35 -4.10 24.37 16.41
CA GLY A 35 -2.72 24.45 15.96
C GLY A 35 -1.93 23.15 16.08
N LYS A 36 -2.49 22.12 16.72
CA LYS A 36 -1.83 20.80 16.92
C LYS A 36 -2.73 19.63 16.55
N GLU A 37 -4.00 19.72 16.91
CA GLU A 37 -5.01 18.70 16.68
C GLU A 37 -6.13 19.28 15.85
N ALA A 38 -6.82 18.41 15.12
CA ALA A 38 -7.97 18.81 14.34
C ALA A 38 -9.06 17.75 14.27
N TYR A 39 -10.28 18.20 14.02
CA TYR A 39 -11.44 17.35 13.76
C TYR A 39 -12.16 17.89 12.52
N ILE A 40 -12.47 17.00 11.58
CA ILE A 40 -13.25 17.34 10.39
C ILE A 40 -14.62 16.73 10.54
N GLY A 41 -15.66 17.45 10.13
CA GLY A 41 -17.00 16.90 10.09
C GLY A 41 -17.86 17.55 9.05
N GLU A 42 -18.92 16.87 8.63
CA GLU A 42 -20.00 17.48 7.88
C GLU A 42 -21.28 17.64 8.73
N ALA A 43 -22.11 18.62 8.40
CA ALA A 43 -23.46 18.73 8.93
C ALA A 43 -24.34 19.60 8.04
N VAL A 44 -25.65 19.33 8.05
CA VAL A 44 -26.66 20.28 7.55
C VAL A 44 -26.88 21.43 8.53
N ASN A 45 -26.67 21.17 9.84
CA ASN A 45 -26.77 22.17 10.90
C ASN A 45 -25.45 22.23 11.68
N VAL A 46 -24.51 23.01 11.17
CA VAL A 46 -23.17 23.20 11.76
C VAL A 46 -23.26 23.78 13.17
N LEU A 47 -24.20 24.69 13.43
CA LEU A 47 -24.42 25.25 14.77
C LEU A 47 -24.75 24.17 15.80
N ARG A 48 -25.74 23.31 15.51
CA ARG A 48 -26.15 22.22 16.40
C ARG A 48 -24.96 21.28 16.64
N ARG A 49 -24.26 20.91 15.57
CA ARG A 49 -23.11 20.02 15.64
C ARG A 49 -21.93 20.62 16.42
N GLY A 50 -21.66 21.90 16.24
CA GLY A 50 -20.66 22.64 17.02
C GLY A 50 -20.96 22.65 18.52
N LYS A 51 -22.24 22.81 18.91
CA LYS A 51 -22.65 22.72 20.32
C LYS A 51 -22.50 21.32 20.90
N GLU A 52 -22.74 20.27 20.11
CA GLU A 52 -22.47 18.88 20.52
C GLU A 52 -20.97 18.66 20.75
N HIS A 53 -20.12 19.18 19.86
CA HIS A 53 -18.67 19.08 20.00
C HIS A 53 -18.14 19.82 21.22
N LEU A 54 -18.73 20.94 21.63
CA LEU A 54 -18.37 21.63 22.88
C LEU A 54 -18.66 20.80 24.15
N LYS A 55 -19.51 19.78 24.06
CA LYS A 55 -19.76 18.83 25.17
C LYS A 55 -18.80 17.65 25.17
N ASN A 56 -18.06 17.44 24.08
CA ASN A 56 -17.08 16.37 23.97
C ASN A 56 -15.75 16.84 24.58
N PRO A 57 -15.20 16.15 25.60
CA PRO A 57 -13.98 16.57 26.29
C PRO A 57 -12.76 16.77 25.35
N ASP A 58 -12.63 15.95 24.31
CA ASP A 58 -11.51 16.01 23.37
C ASP A 58 -11.67 17.13 22.34
N ARG A 59 -12.91 17.50 22.01
CA ARG A 59 -13.18 18.54 20.99
C ARG A 59 -13.32 19.93 21.59
N GLN A 60 -13.72 20.06 22.86
CA GLN A 60 -13.84 21.39 23.50
C GLN A 60 -12.50 22.14 23.60
N ARG A 61 -11.36 21.43 23.53
CA ARG A 61 -9.99 22.02 23.51
C ARG A 61 -9.60 22.59 22.14
N LEU A 62 -10.42 22.40 21.11
CA LEU A 62 -10.22 23.03 19.80
C LEU A 62 -10.57 24.53 19.89
N LYS A 63 -9.89 25.37 19.10
CA LYS A 63 -9.92 26.83 19.27
C LYS A 63 -10.62 27.56 18.13
N LYS A 64 -10.55 27.03 16.91
CA LYS A 64 -11.19 27.62 15.73
C LYS A 64 -12.09 26.62 15.03
N ILE A 65 -13.10 27.15 14.35
CA ILE A 65 -13.94 26.42 13.40
C ILE A 65 -13.85 27.13 12.05
N HIS A 66 -13.46 26.37 11.04
CA HIS A 66 -13.42 26.80 9.64
C HIS A 66 -14.57 26.11 8.92
N ILE A 67 -15.54 26.89 8.44
CA ILE A 67 -16.68 26.38 7.68
C ILE A 67 -16.33 26.46 6.20
N LEU A 68 -16.43 25.31 5.55
CA LEU A 68 -16.21 25.09 4.13
C LEU A 68 -17.59 25.00 3.48
N SER A 69 -17.93 26.02 2.70
CA SER A 69 -19.28 26.18 2.14
C SER A 69 -19.25 26.50 0.66
N ASP A 70 -20.22 25.99 -0.07
CA ASP A 70 -20.49 26.33 -1.47
C ASP A 70 -22.01 26.20 -1.69
N PHE A 71 -22.58 27.11 -2.48
CA PHE A 71 -24.02 27.13 -2.79
C PHE A 71 -24.48 25.93 -3.64
N GLU A 72 -23.55 25.15 -4.18
CA GLU A 72 -23.86 23.93 -4.92
C GLU A 72 -23.75 22.67 -4.06
N PHE A 73 -23.33 22.78 -2.79
CA PHE A 73 -23.21 21.62 -1.92
C PHE A 73 -24.55 20.91 -1.72
N ASN A 74 -24.55 19.63 -2.07
CA ASN A 74 -25.54 18.66 -1.63
C ASN A 74 -24.91 17.74 -0.57
N LYS A 75 -25.76 16.90 0.05
CA LYS A 75 -25.32 16.00 1.12
C LYS A 75 -24.20 15.05 0.67
N SER A 76 -24.31 14.46 -0.51
CA SER A 76 -23.31 13.55 -1.06
C SER A 76 -21.97 14.25 -1.29
N ALA A 77 -21.99 15.46 -1.85
CA ALA A 77 -20.79 16.28 -2.02
C ALA A 77 -20.11 16.62 -0.69
N SER A 78 -20.88 16.98 0.34
CA SER A 78 -20.32 17.28 1.67
C SER A 78 -19.65 16.06 2.32
N LEU A 79 -20.20 14.85 2.14
CA LEU A 79 -19.61 13.60 2.64
C LEU A 79 -18.28 13.28 1.94
N ASP A 80 -18.22 13.45 0.61
CA ASP A 80 -16.99 13.21 -0.14
C ASP A 80 -15.90 14.23 0.21
N ILE A 81 -16.25 15.51 0.34
CA ILE A 81 -15.30 16.57 0.74
C ILE A 81 -14.79 16.33 2.16
N GLU A 82 -15.66 15.97 3.11
CA GLU A 82 -15.27 15.54 4.46
C GLU A 82 -14.27 14.37 4.40
N SER A 83 -14.60 13.33 3.66
CA SER A 83 -13.76 12.13 3.47
C SER A 83 -12.40 12.48 2.88
N TRP A 84 -12.35 13.31 1.83
CA TRP A 84 -11.10 13.75 1.22
C TRP A 84 -10.27 14.57 2.19
N LEU A 85 -10.85 15.54 2.90
CA LEU A 85 -10.14 16.32 3.91
C LEU A 85 -9.53 15.42 4.98
N ILE A 86 -10.27 14.45 5.51
CA ILE A 86 -9.76 13.52 6.52
C ILE A 86 -8.57 12.74 5.95
N GLN A 87 -8.70 12.19 4.74
CA GLN A 87 -7.64 11.44 4.07
C GLN A 87 -6.37 12.29 3.86
N TYR A 88 -6.50 13.47 3.26
CA TYR A 88 -5.35 14.31 2.91
C TYR A 88 -4.72 14.97 4.14
N LEU A 89 -5.50 15.50 5.10
CA LEU A 89 -4.95 16.09 6.32
C LEU A 89 -4.27 15.06 7.22
N SER A 90 -4.76 13.81 7.23
CA SER A 90 -4.09 12.73 7.98
C SER A 90 -2.66 12.47 7.48
N ALA A 91 -2.45 12.60 6.17
CA ALA A 91 -1.15 12.39 5.53
C ALA A 91 -0.26 13.65 5.52
N ASP A 92 -0.88 14.83 5.55
CA ASP A 92 -0.19 16.11 5.67
C ASP A 92 0.63 16.18 6.97
N ASN A 93 0.15 15.53 8.03
CA ASN A 93 0.82 15.41 9.34
C ASN A 93 1.10 16.77 10.00
N LYS A 94 0.32 17.79 9.61
CA LYS A 94 0.30 19.10 10.26
C LYS A 94 -0.53 19.07 11.54
N PHE A 95 -1.64 18.33 11.51
CA PHE A 95 -2.53 18.13 12.64
C PHE A 95 -2.63 16.65 12.97
N LYS A 96 -2.73 16.34 14.26
CA LYS A 96 -3.17 15.03 14.74
C LYS A 96 -4.69 14.98 14.69
N LEU A 97 -5.25 14.14 13.80
CA LEU A 97 -6.70 14.07 13.60
C LEU A 97 -7.39 13.26 14.71
N GLN A 98 -8.48 13.83 15.22
CA GLN A 98 -9.36 13.21 16.22
C GLN A 98 -10.48 12.35 15.59
N ASN A 99 -10.53 12.27 14.26
CA ASN A 99 -11.55 11.52 13.53
C ASN A 99 -11.43 10.01 13.80
N GLY A 100 -12.59 9.34 13.87
CA GLY A 100 -12.67 7.89 13.60
C GLY A 100 -12.57 7.61 12.11
N ASN A 101 -12.41 6.36 11.73
CA ASN A 101 -12.39 5.92 10.33
C ASN A 101 -13.70 5.25 9.88
N GLY A 102 -14.67 5.06 10.78
CA GLY A 102 -15.99 4.56 10.43
C GLY A 102 -16.77 5.53 9.55
N GLY A 103 -17.43 5.01 8.51
CA GLY A 103 -18.28 5.78 7.60
C GLY A 103 -17.55 6.39 6.39
N LEU A 104 -16.23 6.24 6.30
CA LEU A 104 -15.46 6.67 5.13
C LEU A 104 -15.73 5.75 3.94
N LYS A 105 -16.58 6.21 3.04
CA LYS A 105 -16.92 5.53 1.79
C LYS A 105 -16.74 6.50 0.63
N ASN A 106 -16.43 5.95 -0.54
CA ASN A 106 -16.50 6.72 -1.77
C ASN A 106 -17.95 6.65 -2.28
N HIS A 107 -18.53 7.79 -2.59
CA HIS A 107 -19.88 7.86 -3.14
C HIS A 107 -19.83 8.24 -4.62
N SER A 108 -20.55 7.50 -5.46
CA SER A 108 -20.88 7.97 -6.82
C SER A 108 -22.13 8.84 -6.75
N TYR A 109 -22.06 10.05 -7.29
CA TYR A 109 -23.19 10.98 -7.35
C TYR A 109 -23.05 11.94 -8.52
N PHE A 110 -24.16 12.60 -8.84
CA PHE A 110 -24.24 13.55 -9.93
C PHE A 110 -23.17 14.64 -9.81
N ASP A 111 -22.44 14.86 -10.90
CA ASP A 111 -21.43 15.91 -11.06
C ASP A 111 -20.24 15.80 -10.06
N ARG A 112 -19.95 14.60 -9.54
CA ARG A 112 -18.79 14.34 -8.66
C ARG A 112 -17.45 14.91 -9.19
N PRO A 113 -17.09 14.78 -10.50
CA PRO A 113 -15.84 15.34 -11.02
C PRO A 113 -15.70 16.85 -10.82
N LYS A 114 -16.81 17.60 -10.82
CA LYS A 114 -16.80 19.03 -10.50
C LYS A 114 -16.39 19.28 -9.06
N TYR A 115 -16.86 18.47 -8.11
CA TYR A 115 -16.47 18.61 -6.69
C TYR A 115 -15.04 18.18 -6.45
N GLU A 116 -14.52 17.20 -7.19
CA GLU A 116 -13.10 16.85 -7.19
C GLU A 116 -12.25 18.07 -7.63
N ALA A 117 -12.60 18.72 -8.74
CA ALA A 117 -11.92 19.93 -9.20
C ALA A 117 -12.01 21.08 -8.18
N LYS A 118 -13.17 21.28 -7.56
CA LYS A 118 -13.34 22.26 -6.47
C LYS A 118 -12.49 21.92 -5.25
N PHE A 119 -12.33 20.64 -4.92
CA PHE A 119 -11.50 20.19 -3.80
C PHE A 119 -10.01 20.46 -4.07
N GLU A 120 -9.54 20.30 -5.31
CA GLU A 120 -8.15 20.62 -5.65
C GLU A 120 -7.84 22.10 -5.43
N GLN A 121 -8.76 23.00 -5.79
CA GLN A 121 -8.63 24.42 -5.49
C GLN A 121 -8.70 24.70 -3.97
N LEU A 122 -9.68 24.12 -3.27
CA LEU A 122 -9.81 24.25 -1.82
C LEU A 122 -8.53 23.84 -1.11
N TRP A 123 -7.87 22.77 -1.56
CA TRP A 123 -6.64 22.30 -0.92
C TRP A 123 -5.54 23.36 -0.97
N GLU A 124 -5.37 24.03 -2.11
CA GLU A 124 -4.40 25.12 -2.23
C GLU A 124 -4.79 26.32 -1.37
N ASP A 125 -6.08 26.65 -1.26
CA ASP A 125 -6.56 27.70 -0.35
C ASP A 125 -6.23 27.37 1.12
N LEU A 126 -6.41 26.11 1.54
CA LEU A 126 -6.01 25.63 2.86
C LEU A 126 -4.49 25.72 3.07
N ARG A 127 -3.68 25.46 2.05
CA ARG A 127 -2.21 25.62 2.15
C ARG A 127 -1.82 27.09 2.34
N VAL A 128 -2.40 27.99 1.55
CA VAL A 128 -2.17 29.44 1.67
C VAL A 128 -2.61 29.97 3.03
N ALA A 129 -3.73 29.48 3.56
CA ALA A 129 -4.22 29.81 4.90
C ALA A 129 -3.38 29.19 6.03
N GLY A 130 -2.35 28.38 5.71
CA GLY A 130 -1.53 27.69 6.68
C GLY A 130 -2.31 26.63 7.46
N LEU A 131 -3.31 26.00 6.84
CA LEU A 131 -4.11 24.86 7.33
C LEU A 131 -3.72 23.53 6.65
N ALA A 132 -2.85 23.58 5.65
CA ALA A 132 -2.14 22.43 5.09
C ALA A 132 -0.71 22.84 4.75
N GLN A 133 0.20 21.90 4.49
CA GLN A 133 1.60 22.20 4.13
C GLN A 133 2.03 21.58 2.79
N LYS A 134 1.63 20.35 2.50
CA LYS A 134 2.04 19.62 1.28
C LYS A 134 1.02 19.76 0.15
N THR A 135 1.48 19.70 -1.09
CA THR A 135 0.63 19.60 -2.29
C THR A 135 -0.14 18.28 -2.30
N LEU A 136 -1.26 18.21 -3.03
CA LEU A 136 -1.97 16.95 -3.26
C LEU A 136 -1.09 15.89 -3.92
N LEU A 137 -0.20 16.28 -4.85
CA LEU A 137 0.71 15.36 -5.53
C LEU A 137 1.71 14.72 -4.55
N GLU A 138 2.34 15.52 -3.69
CA GLU A 138 3.25 15.02 -2.64
C GLU A 138 2.52 14.06 -1.69
N LEU A 139 1.28 14.38 -1.32
CA LEU A 139 0.47 13.54 -0.44
C LEU A 139 0.09 12.23 -1.10
N ARG A 140 -0.46 12.25 -2.32
CA ARG A 140 -0.84 11.05 -3.10
C ARG A 140 0.35 10.09 -3.25
N ASN A 141 1.56 10.63 -3.38
CA ASN A 141 2.79 9.86 -3.50
C ASN A 141 3.36 9.37 -2.16
N SER A 142 2.93 9.95 -1.03
CA SER A 142 3.45 9.62 0.30
C SER A 142 2.90 8.29 0.85
N ASP A 143 3.75 7.57 1.57
CA ASP A 143 3.34 6.36 2.28
C ASP A 143 2.29 6.63 3.37
N LEU A 144 2.35 7.82 4.00
CA LEU A 144 1.38 8.24 5.00
C LEU A 144 -0.04 8.28 4.45
N PHE A 145 -0.21 8.69 3.19
CA PHE A 145 -1.50 8.69 2.52
C PHE A 145 -1.89 7.29 2.06
N LYS A 146 -0.97 6.56 1.43
CA LYS A 146 -1.22 5.22 0.86
C LYS A 146 -1.70 4.22 1.90
N TYR A 147 -1.08 4.23 3.09
CA TYR A 147 -1.37 3.30 4.18
C TYR A 147 -2.19 3.93 5.32
N SER A 148 -2.81 5.09 5.08
CA SER A 148 -3.65 5.73 6.08
C SER A 148 -4.86 4.83 6.41
N PRO A 149 -5.18 4.61 7.70
CA PRO A 149 -6.40 3.92 8.10
C PRO A 149 -7.66 4.75 7.82
N TYR A 150 -7.53 6.00 7.36
CA TYR A 150 -8.62 6.86 6.90
C TYR A 150 -8.95 6.68 5.42
N LYS A 151 -8.31 5.73 4.72
CA LYS A 151 -8.71 5.40 3.36
C LYS A 151 -10.16 4.89 3.32
N ALA A 152 -10.92 5.40 2.37
CA ALA A 152 -12.24 4.85 2.07
C ALA A 152 -12.09 3.42 1.55
N LEU A 153 -12.91 2.52 2.08
CA LEU A 153 -12.95 1.12 1.69
C LEU A 153 -13.96 0.90 0.55
N ASN A 154 -13.73 -0.11 -0.28
CA ASN A 154 -14.72 -0.60 -1.24
C ASN A 154 -15.74 -1.56 -0.58
N GLU A 155 -16.75 -2.01 -1.34
CA GLU A 155 -17.84 -2.84 -0.82
C GLU A 155 -17.35 -4.18 -0.24
N ASP A 156 -16.52 -4.92 -0.99
CA ASP A 156 -15.90 -6.18 -0.53
C ASP A 156 -15.16 -6.00 0.81
N GLN A 157 -14.36 -4.95 0.92
CA GLN A 157 -13.60 -4.64 2.13
C GLN A 157 -14.51 -4.29 3.32
N ILE A 158 -15.60 -3.57 3.07
CA ILE A 158 -16.58 -3.23 4.11
C ILE A 158 -17.28 -4.49 4.63
N GLU A 159 -17.66 -5.39 3.74
CA GLU A 159 -18.28 -6.67 4.10
C GLU A 159 -17.33 -7.51 4.97
N VAL A 160 -16.08 -7.69 4.52
CA VAL A 160 -15.05 -8.43 5.26
C VAL A 160 -14.81 -7.81 6.63
N VAL A 161 -14.70 -6.48 6.73
CA VAL A 161 -14.57 -5.79 8.03
C VAL A 161 -15.78 -6.05 8.92
N GLY A 162 -17.00 -6.01 8.37
CA GLY A 162 -18.22 -6.27 9.14
C GLY A 162 -18.21 -7.65 9.78
N VAL A 163 -17.86 -8.68 9.00
CA VAL A 163 -17.76 -10.08 9.47
C VAL A 163 -16.65 -10.22 10.51
N LEU A 164 -15.44 -9.71 10.23
CA LEU A 164 -14.31 -9.77 11.16
C LEU A 164 -14.63 -9.07 12.49
N MET A 165 -15.24 -7.89 12.45
CA MET A 165 -15.63 -7.15 13.66
C MET A 165 -16.68 -7.91 14.48
N ALA A 166 -17.64 -8.58 13.84
CA ALA A 166 -18.65 -9.39 14.53
C ALA A 166 -18.02 -10.60 15.24
N GLU A 167 -17.14 -11.33 14.56
CA GLU A 167 -16.45 -12.52 15.10
C GLU A 167 -15.51 -12.15 16.26
N ILE A 168 -14.74 -11.08 16.13
CA ILE A 168 -13.88 -10.58 17.21
C ILE A 168 -14.72 -10.19 18.43
N LYS A 169 -15.86 -9.52 18.23
CA LYS A 169 -16.79 -9.15 19.31
C LYS A 169 -17.44 -10.37 19.99
N ALA A 170 -17.61 -11.47 19.26
CA ALA A 170 -18.10 -12.72 19.81
C ALA A 170 -17.09 -13.43 20.74
N LYS A 171 -15.83 -12.98 20.77
CA LYS A 171 -14.74 -13.48 21.66
C LYS A 171 -14.49 -14.99 21.55
N LYS A 172 -14.74 -15.60 20.38
CA LYS A 172 -14.43 -17.01 20.09
C LYS A 172 -13.07 -17.12 19.41
N ILE A 173 -12.17 -17.96 19.92
CA ILE A 173 -10.89 -18.28 19.27
C ILE A 173 -11.16 -18.57 17.79
N SER A 174 -10.54 -17.79 16.92
CA SER A 174 -10.79 -17.86 15.49
C SER A 174 -9.55 -17.48 14.70
N THR A 175 -9.37 -18.17 13.58
CA THR A 175 -8.36 -17.86 12.58
C THR A 175 -9.08 -17.44 11.30
N HIS A 176 -8.69 -16.31 10.74
CA HIS A 176 -9.25 -15.78 9.50
C HIS A 176 -8.14 -15.67 8.46
N LEU A 177 -8.43 -16.08 7.23
CA LEU A 177 -7.53 -15.95 6.09
C LEU A 177 -8.18 -15.05 5.04
N VAL A 178 -7.66 -13.83 4.90
CA VAL A 178 -8.14 -12.84 3.93
C VAL A 178 -7.26 -12.91 2.69
N HIS A 179 -7.78 -13.53 1.64
CA HIS A 179 -7.16 -13.63 0.33
C HIS A 179 -7.34 -12.33 -0.45
N GLY A 180 -6.32 -11.96 -1.20
CA GLY A 180 -6.45 -10.90 -2.19
C GLY A 180 -5.18 -10.76 -3.01
N GLY A 181 -5.31 -10.40 -4.28
CA GLY A 181 -4.18 -10.16 -5.16
C GLY A 181 -3.39 -8.87 -4.85
N ALA A 182 -2.43 -8.55 -5.71
CA ALA A 182 -1.75 -7.27 -5.66
C ALA A 182 -2.74 -6.12 -5.87
N GLY A 183 -2.73 -5.12 -4.99
CA GLY A 183 -3.55 -3.92 -5.16
C GLY A 183 -4.99 -4.02 -4.64
N THR A 184 -5.39 -5.13 -4.01
CA THR A 184 -6.72 -5.29 -3.39
C THR A 184 -6.86 -4.60 -2.02
N GLY A 185 -5.84 -3.87 -1.58
CA GLY A 185 -5.90 -3.05 -0.36
C GLY A 185 -5.75 -3.81 0.96
N LYS A 186 -5.17 -5.01 0.98
CA LYS A 186 -4.91 -5.82 2.20
C LYS A 186 -4.29 -5.02 3.36
N THR A 187 -3.17 -4.32 3.11
CA THR A 187 -2.52 -3.47 4.12
C THR A 187 -3.43 -2.34 4.60
N ILE A 188 -4.18 -1.70 3.69
CA ILE A 188 -5.14 -0.65 4.05
C ILE A 188 -6.21 -1.23 4.97
N LEU A 189 -6.76 -2.39 4.64
CA LEU A 189 -7.76 -3.08 5.45
C LEU A 189 -7.22 -3.44 6.83
N ALA A 190 -5.97 -3.92 6.91
CA ALA A 190 -5.30 -4.21 8.18
C ALA A 190 -5.17 -2.96 9.08
N THR A 191 -4.70 -1.84 8.52
CA THR A 191 -4.57 -0.57 9.28
C THR A 191 -5.92 0.01 9.68
N TYR A 192 -6.92 -0.08 8.79
CA TYR A 192 -8.29 0.35 9.04
C TYR A 192 -8.91 -0.45 10.20
N LEU A 193 -8.77 -1.77 10.18
CA LEU A 193 -9.28 -2.67 11.21
C LEU A 193 -8.62 -2.38 12.58
N MET A 194 -7.29 -2.19 12.60
CA MET A 194 -6.57 -1.77 13.82
C MET A 194 -7.17 -0.48 14.42
N LYS A 195 -7.41 0.54 13.59
CA LYS A 195 -7.98 1.81 14.05
C LYS A 195 -9.43 1.66 14.52
N GLN A 196 -10.24 0.84 13.86
CA GLN A 196 -11.61 0.55 14.28
C GLN A 196 -11.66 -0.18 15.62
N LEU A 197 -10.86 -1.23 15.79
CA LEU A 197 -10.82 -2.03 17.02
C LEU A 197 -10.36 -1.19 18.22
N ILE A 198 -9.30 -0.39 18.06
CA ILE A 198 -8.82 0.51 19.13
C ILE A 198 -9.83 1.63 19.44
N GLY A 199 -10.59 2.07 18.43
CA GLY A 199 -11.61 3.10 18.60
C GLY A 199 -12.91 2.61 19.25
N ASP A 200 -13.12 1.30 19.34
CA ASP A 200 -14.33 0.71 19.92
C ASP A 200 -14.22 0.60 21.44
N GLN A 201 -14.96 1.46 22.15
CA GLN A 201 -14.95 1.52 23.62
C GLN A 201 -15.47 0.25 24.31
N HIS A 202 -16.12 -0.66 23.58
CA HIS A 202 -16.62 -1.93 24.10
C HIS A 202 -15.60 -3.07 23.99
N LEU A 203 -14.45 -2.83 23.36
CA LEU A 203 -13.37 -3.79 23.20
C LEU A 203 -12.15 -3.37 24.01
N ASP A 204 -11.72 -4.22 24.93
CA ASP A 204 -10.44 -4.13 25.60
C ASP A 204 -9.61 -5.35 25.19
N LEU A 205 -8.89 -5.21 24.08
CA LEU A 205 -8.11 -6.28 23.46
C LEU A 205 -6.68 -5.81 23.26
N LYS A 206 -5.73 -6.69 23.61
CA LYS A 206 -4.32 -6.47 23.28
C LYS A 206 -4.05 -6.91 21.86
N ILE A 207 -4.08 -5.94 20.94
CA ILE A 207 -3.95 -6.19 19.51
C ILE A 207 -2.61 -5.70 18.95
N ALA A 208 -2.12 -6.36 17.90
CA ALA A 208 -0.95 -5.89 17.15
C ALA A 208 -1.01 -6.28 15.68
N LEU A 209 -0.35 -5.46 14.85
CA LEU A 209 -0.15 -5.68 13.42
C LEU A 209 1.28 -6.19 13.17
N VAL A 210 1.39 -7.45 12.76
CA VAL A 210 2.65 -8.12 12.44
C VAL A 210 2.95 -7.94 10.96
N VAL A 211 4.16 -7.45 10.66
CA VAL A 211 4.63 -7.19 9.30
C VAL A 211 6.04 -7.80 9.14
N PRO A 212 6.18 -8.92 8.39
CA PRO A 212 7.46 -9.59 8.20
C PRO A 212 8.53 -8.71 7.53
N MET A 213 8.09 -7.83 6.62
CA MET A 213 8.98 -6.95 5.86
C MET A 213 9.42 -5.73 6.69
N THR A 214 10.73 -5.55 6.86
CA THR A 214 11.26 -4.45 7.71
C THR A 214 11.00 -3.05 7.14
N SER A 215 11.02 -2.88 5.81
CA SER A 215 10.72 -1.60 5.15
C SER A 215 9.27 -1.15 5.43
N LEU A 216 8.29 -1.98 5.07
CA LEU A 216 6.87 -1.71 5.31
C LEU A 216 6.58 -1.50 6.81
N ARG A 217 7.22 -2.30 7.67
CA ARG A 217 7.13 -2.14 9.13
C ARG A 217 7.58 -0.76 9.60
N LYS A 218 8.68 -0.21 9.06
CA LYS A 218 9.16 1.15 9.38
C LYS A 218 8.15 2.21 8.93
N THR A 219 7.62 2.05 7.71
CA THR A 219 6.60 2.93 7.14
C THR A 219 5.32 2.95 7.99
N LEU A 220 4.76 1.79 8.31
CA LEU A 220 3.54 1.70 9.13
C LEU A 220 3.74 2.22 10.56
N ARG A 221 4.94 2.10 11.14
CA ARG A 221 5.28 2.76 12.40
C ARG A 221 5.20 4.28 12.33
N GLN A 222 5.54 4.89 11.19
CA GLN A 222 5.40 6.33 10.98
C GLN A 222 3.92 6.71 10.87
N VAL A 223 3.14 5.95 10.09
CA VAL A 223 1.69 6.13 9.96
C VAL A 223 1.01 6.06 11.34
N PHE A 224 1.33 5.06 12.15
CA PHE A 224 0.68 4.88 13.45
C PHE A 224 1.05 5.98 14.46
N ARG A 225 2.18 6.67 14.29
CA ARG A 225 2.58 7.80 15.17
C ARG A 225 1.80 9.08 14.87
N SER A 226 1.38 9.29 13.63
CA SER A 226 0.66 10.52 13.23
C SER A 226 -0.84 10.48 13.56
N ILE A 227 -1.35 9.35 14.05
CA ILE A 227 -2.79 9.10 14.19
C ILE A 227 -3.13 8.93 15.67
N GLU A 228 -4.19 9.62 16.11
CA GLU A 228 -4.65 9.50 17.49
C GLU A 228 -5.16 8.11 17.82
N GLY A 229 -4.87 7.63 19.04
CA GLY A 229 -5.19 6.27 19.50
C GLY A 229 -4.22 5.18 19.02
N LEU A 230 -3.45 5.40 17.96
CA LEU A 230 -2.47 4.42 17.47
C LEU A 230 -1.06 4.67 18.03
N ASN A 231 -0.24 3.63 18.05
CA ASN A 231 1.15 3.70 18.51
C ASN A 231 2.06 2.82 17.65
N SER A 232 3.28 3.29 17.36
CA SER A 232 4.29 2.49 16.63
C SER A 232 4.64 1.14 17.28
N ASN A 233 4.43 0.97 18.58
CA ASN A 233 4.66 -0.28 19.29
C ASN A 233 3.63 -1.37 18.97
N MET A 234 2.48 -1.00 18.38
CA MET A 234 1.50 -1.95 17.86
C MET A 234 1.98 -2.63 16.57
N ILE A 235 3.04 -2.10 15.93
CA ILE A 235 3.59 -2.65 14.69
C ILE A 235 4.80 -3.55 15.01
N LEU A 236 4.64 -4.85 14.79
CA LEU A 236 5.56 -5.90 15.19
C LEU A 236 6.26 -6.54 13.99
N GLY A 237 7.50 -7.00 14.18
CA GLY A 237 8.03 -8.09 13.35
C GLY A 237 7.64 -9.45 13.93
N PRO A 238 7.84 -10.55 13.18
CA PRO A 238 7.45 -11.89 13.62
C PRO A 238 8.08 -12.31 14.95
N SER A 239 9.35 -11.98 15.20
CA SER A 239 9.99 -12.28 16.50
C SER A 239 9.49 -11.41 17.66
N ASP A 240 8.83 -10.27 17.38
CA ASP A 240 8.36 -9.36 18.42
C ASP A 240 7.07 -9.88 19.09
N VAL A 241 6.40 -10.91 18.53
CA VAL A 241 5.18 -11.50 19.10
C VAL A 241 5.42 -12.19 20.45
N PHE A 242 6.67 -12.54 20.75
CA PHE A 242 7.06 -13.13 22.04
C PHE A 242 7.15 -12.12 23.19
N LYS A 243 6.94 -10.83 22.93
CA LYS A 243 7.07 -9.77 23.95
C LYS A 243 5.88 -9.73 24.92
N ALA A 244 4.78 -10.37 24.56
CA ALA A 244 3.55 -10.35 25.31
C ALA A 244 2.57 -11.41 24.80
N ASP A 245 1.56 -11.72 25.61
CA ASP A 245 0.37 -12.41 25.15
C ASP A 245 -0.56 -11.41 24.44
N TYR A 246 -1.00 -11.74 23.23
CA TYR A 246 -1.90 -10.93 22.42
C TYR A 246 -3.26 -11.59 22.31
N ASP A 247 -4.34 -10.81 22.38
CA ASP A 247 -5.67 -11.34 22.10
C ASP A 247 -5.86 -11.52 20.59
N LEU A 248 -5.43 -10.55 19.79
CA LEU A 248 -5.52 -10.60 18.32
C LEU A 248 -4.19 -10.19 17.67
N LEU A 249 -3.70 -11.05 16.77
CA LEU A 249 -2.64 -10.68 15.84
C LEU A 249 -3.21 -10.56 14.43
N ILE A 250 -3.08 -9.37 13.86
CA ILE A 250 -3.34 -9.13 12.45
C ILE A 250 -1.98 -9.26 11.75
N VAL A 251 -1.87 -10.11 10.74
CA VAL A 251 -0.63 -10.35 10.01
C VAL A 251 -0.80 -9.87 8.58
N ASP A 252 -0.07 -8.81 8.23
CA ASP A 252 -0.01 -8.33 6.85
C ASP A 252 1.12 -9.03 6.08
N GLU A 253 0.94 -9.19 4.78
CA GLU A 253 1.88 -9.89 3.90
C GLU A 253 2.25 -11.29 4.44
N ALA A 254 1.25 -12.06 4.89
CA ALA A 254 1.45 -13.32 5.62
C ALA A 254 2.27 -14.36 4.83
N HIS A 255 2.18 -14.34 3.50
CA HIS A 255 3.01 -15.16 2.61
C HIS A 255 4.52 -14.92 2.75
N ARG A 256 4.94 -13.82 3.41
CA ARG A 256 6.33 -13.45 3.69
C ARG A 256 6.83 -13.89 5.06
N LEU A 257 5.96 -14.50 5.87
CA LEU A 257 6.41 -15.23 7.06
C LEU A 257 7.40 -16.30 6.64
N LYS A 258 8.39 -16.53 7.49
CA LYS A 258 9.56 -17.34 7.14
C LYS A 258 9.50 -18.74 7.72
N LYS A 259 9.96 -19.69 6.92
CA LYS A 259 10.51 -20.97 7.39
C LYS A 259 12.02 -20.86 7.54
N ARG A 260 12.61 -21.83 8.25
CA ARG A 260 14.05 -21.88 8.58
C ARG A 260 14.94 -22.24 7.37
N ARG A 261 14.83 -21.51 6.26
CA ARG A 261 15.58 -21.72 5.01
C ARG A 261 16.04 -20.38 4.44
N ASN A 262 17.33 -20.25 4.10
CA ASN A 262 17.93 -19.05 3.52
C ASN A 262 17.63 -17.74 4.29
N ILE A 263 17.57 -17.83 5.61
CA ILE A 263 17.37 -16.66 6.48
C ILE A 263 18.71 -16.15 6.99
N SER A 264 18.80 -14.86 7.31
CA SER A 264 20.03 -14.25 7.83
C SER A 264 20.26 -14.52 9.32
N ASN A 265 19.22 -14.90 10.07
CA ASN A 265 19.20 -14.87 11.53
C ASN A 265 18.83 -16.21 12.18
N TYR A 266 19.43 -17.31 11.70
CA TYR A 266 19.18 -18.68 12.17
C TYR A 266 19.20 -18.82 13.70
N GLY A 267 20.22 -18.27 14.39
CA GLY A 267 20.32 -18.42 15.85
C GLY A 267 19.11 -17.85 16.61
N SER A 268 18.65 -16.65 16.24
CA SER A 268 17.45 -16.04 16.86
C SER A 268 16.17 -16.81 16.54
N PHE A 269 16.10 -17.39 15.34
CA PHE A 269 14.98 -18.20 14.90
C PHE A 269 14.89 -19.48 15.73
N ASP A 270 16.02 -20.15 15.95
CA ASP A 270 16.09 -21.41 16.71
C ASP A 270 15.75 -21.20 18.19
N ILE A 271 16.17 -20.06 18.77
CA ILE A 271 15.78 -19.68 20.13
C ILE A 271 14.26 -19.53 20.25
N ASN A 272 13.62 -18.89 19.27
CA ASN A 272 12.16 -18.71 19.28
C ASN A 272 11.41 -20.03 19.07
N ASN A 273 11.89 -20.91 18.18
CA ASN A 273 11.34 -22.27 18.05
C ASN A 273 11.42 -23.02 19.38
N LYS A 274 12.58 -22.99 20.05
CA LYS A 274 12.76 -23.63 21.36
C LYS A 274 11.82 -23.10 22.45
N LYS A 275 11.54 -21.79 22.48
CA LYS A 275 10.57 -21.20 23.42
C LYS A 275 9.18 -21.81 23.28
N LEU A 276 8.83 -22.27 22.08
CA LEU A 276 7.55 -22.93 21.79
C LEU A 276 7.65 -24.46 21.82
N GLY A 277 8.80 -25.03 22.13
CA GLY A 277 9.03 -26.48 22.03
C GLY A 277 8.99 -27.01 20.59
N LEU A 278 9.27 -26.16 19.60
CA LEU A 278 9.37 -26.53 18.19
C LEU A 278 10.81 -26.95 17.84
N ASP A 279 10.94 -27.85 16.87
CA ASP A 279 12.22 -28.23 16.28
C ASP A 279 12.65 -27.24 15.18
N ASN A 280 13.63 -27.63 14.35
CA ASN A 280 14.10 -26.81 13.23
C ASN A 280 13.10 -26.70 12.06
N ASN A 281 11.94 -27.38 12.12
CA ASN A 281 10.87 -27.27 11.15
C ASN A 281 9.81 -26.22 11.54
N GLY A 282 9.86 -25.71 12.78
CA GLY A 282 8.99 -24.62 13.22
C GLY A 282 9.14 -23.37 12.34
N THR A 283 8.04 -22.64 12.16
CA THR A 283 7.93 -21.49 11.26
C THR A 283 7.47 -20.23 11.99
N GLU A 284 7.62 -19.07 11.36
CA GLU A 284 7.05 -17.83 11.90
C GLU A 284 5.51 -17.88 11.97
N LEU A 285 4.83 -18.69 11.14
CA LEU A 285 3.38 -18.92 11.26
C LEU A 285 3.04 -19.61 12.58
N ASP A 286 3.81 -20.62 12.98
CA ASP A 286 3.63 -21.29 14.29
C ASP A 286 3.80 -20.30 15.45
N TRP A 287 4.69 -19.32 15.30
CA TRP A 287 4.88 -18.28 16.31
C TRP A 287 3.65 -17.39 16.46
N ILE A 288 3.00 -17.02 15.35
CA ILE A 288 1.76 -16.24 15.40
C ILE A 288 0.66 -17.07 16.07
N MET A 289 0.46 -18.31 15.60
CA MET A 289 -0.60 -19.18 16.09
C MET A 289 -0.49 -19.47 17.58
N ARG A 290 0.73 -19.61 18.13
CA ARG A 290 0.95 -19.93 19.55
C ARG A 290 0.99 -18.72 20.48
N ASN A 291 1.16 -17.51 19.97
CA ASN A 291 1.26 -16.28 20.78
C ASN A 291 0.03 -15.37 20.64
N SER A 292 -1.10 -15.86 20.10
CA SER A 292 -2.37 -15.15 20.18
C SER A 292 -3.59 -16.07 20.23
N LYS A 293 -4.73 -15.51 20.65
CA LYS A 293 -6.02 -16.21 20.69
C LYS A 293 -6.75 -16.13 19.34
N HIS A 294 -6.68 -14.97 18.70
CA HIS A 294 -7.28 -14.72 17.39
C HIS A 294 -6.19 -14.34 16.39
N GLN A 295 -6.38 -14.72 15.14
CA GLN A 295 -5.47 -14.39 14.05
C GLN A 295 -6.24 -13.95 12.80
N ILE A 296 -5.75 -12.91 12.15
CA ILE A 296 -6.22 -12.49 10.82
C ILE A 296 -5.00 -12.42 9.91
N PHE A 297 -4.94 -13.30 8.92
CA PHE A 297 -3.85 -13.37 7.96
C PHE A 297 -4.27 -12.74 6.63
N PHE A 298 -3.59 -11.67 6.22
CA PHE A 298 -3.73 -11.12 4.88
C PHE A 298 -2.73 -11.83 3.94
N TYR A 299 -3.26 -12.62 3.02
CA TYR A 299 -2.50 -13.60 2.26
C TYR A 299 -2.63 -13.41 0.74
N ASP A 300 -1.55 -13.73 0.03
CA ASP A 300 -1.47 -13.71 -1.43
C ASP A 300 -0.53 -14.85 -1.87
N GLU A 301 -1.11 -15.92 -2.42
CA GLU A 301 -0.36 -17.12 -2.83
C GLU A 301 0.64 -16.83 -3.95
N HIS A 302 0.36 -15.85 -4.81
CA HIS A 302 1.17 -15.57 -5.99
C HIS A 302 2.36 -14.65 -5.72
N GLN A 303 2.44 -14.02 -4.55
CA GLN A 303 3.53 -13.12 -4.17
C GLN A 303 4.66 -13.77 -3.35
N SER A 304 4.66 -15.10 -3.24
CA SER A 304 5.81 -15.86 -2.73
C SER A 304 6.95 -15.82 -3.75
N VAL A 305 8.07 -15.20 -3.37
CA VAL A 305 9.23 -14.96 -4.26
C VAL A 305 10.56 -15.42 -3.66
N LYS A 306 10.57 -15.97 -2.44
CA LYS A 306 11.79 -16.45 -1.78
C LYS A 306 11.64 -17.88 -1.26
N PRO A 307 12.74 -18.67 -1.24
CA PRO A 307 12.75 -19.99 -0.61
C PRO A 307 12.51 -19.96 0.90
N SER A 308 12.70 -18.80 1.54
CA SER A 308 12.39 -18.59 2.96
C SER A 308 10.90 -18.42 3.23
N ASP A 309 10.11 -18.07 2.22
CA ASP A 309 8.67 -17.82 2.38
C ASP A 309 7.95 -19.14 2.74
N ILE A 310 6.92 -19.04 3.56
CA ILE A 310 6.06 -20.18 3.91
C ILE A 310 5.28 -20.63 2.67
N GLY A 311 5.29 -21.92 2.41
CA GLY A 311 4.59 -22.49 1.26
C GLY A 311 3.07 -22.47 1.43
N PRO A 312 2.29 -22.47 0.33
CA PRO A 312 0.84 -22.33 0.37
C PRO A 312 0.13 -23.44 1.17
N ASN A 313 0.67 -24.65 1.17
CA ASN A 313 0.08 -25.79 1.88
C ASN A 313 -0.08 -25.51 3.39
N LYS A 314 0.85 -24.75 3.99
CA LYS A 314 0.78 -24.41 5.42
C LYS A 314 -0.39 -23.50 5.77
N PHE A 315 -0.80 -22.63 4.84
CA PHE A 315 -2.00 -21.80 5.01
C PHE A 315 -3.27 -22.61 4.73
N LYS A 316 -3.24 -23.52 3.75
CA LYS A 316 -4.36 -24.43 3.43
C LYS A 316 -4.65 -25.46 4.53
N GLU A 317 -3.65 -25.78 5.35
CA GLU A 317 -3.77 -26.66 6.53
C GLU A 317 -4.42 -25.97 7.74
N LEU A 318 -4.63 -24.64 7.71
CA LEU A 318 -5.27 -23.92 8.81
C LEU A 318 -6.78 -24.17 8.79
N ASP A 319 -7.35 -24.40 9.97
CA ASP A 319 -8.81 -24.35 10.18
C ASP A 319 -9.24 -22.87 10.25
N ALA A 320 -9.21 -22.21 9.10
CA ALA A 320 -9.43 -20.77 8.95
C ALA A 320 -10.75 -20.47 8.26
N ILE A 321 -11.43 -19.41 8.72
CA ILE A 321 -12.54 -18.80 8.00
C ILE A 321 -11.96 -17.96 6.87
N GLU A 322 -12.24 -18.34 5.63
CA GLU A 322 -11.72 -17.67 4.43
C GLU A 322 -12.56 -16.45 4.03
N HIS A 323 -11.88 -15.40 3.58
CA HIS A 323 -12.45 -14.16 3.06
C HIS A 323 -11.73 -13.80 1.76
N ASN A 324 -12.43 -13.21 0.79
CA ASN A 324 -11.83 -12.85 -0.49
C ASN A 324 -12.01 -11.35 -0.78
N LEU A 325 -10.92 -10.68 -1.13
CA LEU A 325 -10.92 -9.33 -1.68
C LEU A 325 -10.73 -9.43 -3.19
N ALA A 326 -11.81 -9.27 -3.96
CA ALA A 326 -11.77 -9.45 -5.41
C ALA A 326 -11.27 -8.20 -6.12
N GLN A 327 -11.77 -7.02 -5.72
CA GLN A 327 -11.50 -5.79 -6.46
C GLN A 327 -10.09 -5.23 -6.21
N GLN A 328 -9.27 -5.14 -7.27
CA GLN A 328 -8.00 -4.42 -7.23
C GLN A 328 -8.19 -2.92 -7.54
N MET A 329 -7.49 -2.06 -6.81
CA MET A 329 -7.65 -0.60 -6.90
C MET A 329 -6.35 0.15 -7.24
N ARG A 330 -5.23 -0.57 -7.37
CA ARG A 330 -3.90 0.04 -7.50
C ARG A 330 -3.57 0.37 -8.95
N VAL A 331 -3.72 -0.61 -9.83
CA VAL A 331 -3.28 -0.50 -11.23
C VAL A 331 -4.45 0.01 -12.05
N LYS A 332 -4.33 1.18 -12.68
CA LYS A 332 -5.40 1.73 -13.53
C LYS A 332 -5.73 0.84 -14.73
N GLY A 333 -4.86 -0.12 -15.03
CA GLY A 333 -5.14 -1.17 -15.99
C GLY A 333 -6.20 -2.19 -15.62
N GLY A 334 -6.77 -2.09 -14.41
CA GLY A 334 -7.86 -2.95 -13.98
C GLY A 334 -7.46 -4.43 -13.93
N ASP A 335 -8.45 -5.30 -13.80
CA ASP A 335 -8.22 -6.75 -13.79
C ASP A 335 -7.73 -7.25 -15.15
N GLN A 336 -8.04 -6.55 -16.24
CA GLN A 336 -7.57 -6.91 -17.58
C GLN A 336 -6.04 -6.93 -17.65
N TYR A 337 -5.36 -5.87 -17.17
CA TYR A 337 -3.90 -5.82 -17.15
C TYR A 337 -3.30 -6.83 -16.16
N ILE A 338 -3.91 -6.98 -14.98
CA ILE A 338 -3.43 -7.93 -13.98
C ILE A 338 -3.51 -9.37 -14.51
N ASN A 339 -4.65 -9.76 -15.08
CA ASN A 339 -4.86 -11.09 -15.68
C ASN A 339 -3.92 -11.31 -16.87
N PHE A 340 -3.67 -10.29 -17.67
CA PHE A 340 -2.66 -10.32 -18.72
C PHE A 340 -1.28 -10.65 -18.17
N ILE A 341 -0.79 -9.94 -17.15
CA ILE A 341 0.52 -10.23 -16.55
C ILE A 341 0.55 -11.63 -15.91
N HIS A 342 -0.55 -12.08 -15.31
CA HIS A 342 -0.62 -13.44 -14.77
C HIS A 342 -0.53 -14.52 -15.86
N SER A 343 -1.08 -14.28 -17.05
CA SER A 343 -1.04 -15.22 -18.19
C SER A 343 0.21 -15.07 -19.06
N LEU A 344 0.92 -13.93 -19.01
CA LEU A 344 2.04 -13.59 -19.90
C LEU A 344 3.14 -14.66 -19.96
N PHE A 345 3.42 -15.31 -18.83
CA PHE A 345 4.43 -16.36 -18.71
C PHE A 345 3.81 -17.77 -18.61
N SER A 346 2.60 -17.95 -19.15
CA SER A 346 1.91 -19.24 -19.21
C SER A 346 1.98 -19.85 -20.62
N SER A 347 1.43 -21.05 -20.80
CA SER A 347 1.30 -21.66 -22.14
C SER A 347 0.28 -20.97 -23.04
N HIS A 348 -0.63 -20.17 -22.48
CA HIS A 348 -1.71 -19.50 -23.20
C HIS A 348 -1.84 -18.04 -22.73
N PRO A 349 -0.86 -17.18 -23.03
CA PRO A 349 -0.94 -15.76 -22.71
C PRO A 349 -2.11 -15.09 -23.45
N THR A 350 -2.75 -14.14 -22.76
CA THR A 350 -3.82 -13.32 -23.34
C THR A 350 -3.21 -12.10 -24.03
N LEU A 351 -3.84 -11.60 -25.09
CA LEU A 351 -3.46 -10.31 -25.67
C LEU A 351 -3.89 -9.17 -24.73
N TYR A 352 -3.00 -8.20 -24.53
CA TYR A 352 -3.38 -6.95 -23.87
C TYR A 352 -3.62 -5.87 -24.92
N LYS A 353 -4.81 -5.26 -24.87
CA LYS A 353 -5.14 -4.08 -25.65
C LYS A 353 -5.03 -2.87 -24.75
N ASN A 354 -4.19 -1.92 -25.13
CA ASN A 354 -4.12 -0.63 -24.44
C ASN A 354 -5.50 0.04 -24.36
N HIS A 355 -5.77 0.68 -23.23
CA HIS A 355 -6.93 1.53 -22.98
C HIS A 355 -6.47 2.88 -22.43
N GLU A 356 -7.36 3.85 -22.43
CA GLU A 356 -7.04 5.25 -22.13
C GLU A 356 -6.48 5.47 -20.71
N ASP A 357 -6.83 4.59 -19.76
CA ASP A 357 -6.47 4.78 -18.35
C ASP A 357 -5.12 4.17 -17.94
N TYR A 358 -4.46 3.39 -18.81
CA TYR A 358 -3.17 2.77 -18.50
C TYR A 358 -2.25 2.65 -19.73
N ASP A 359 -1.08 3.26 -19.63
CA ASP A 359 -0.11 3.33 -20.73
C ASP A 359 0.88 2.14 -20.66
N VAL A 360 0.66 1.12 -21.49
CA VAL A 360 1.56 -0.03 -21.63
C VAL A 360 2.33 0.06 -22.94
N ARG A 361 3.65 -0.10 -22.88
CA ARG A 361 4.50 -0.08 -24.08
C ARG A 361 5.52 -1.20 -24.07
N PHE A 362 5.63 -1.90 -25.20
CA PHE A 362 6.74 -2.78 -25.48
C PHE A 362 7.83 -2.01 -26.22
N CYS A 363 9.00 -1.85 -25.61
CA CYS A 363 10.09 -1.03 -26.11
C CYS A 363 11.16 -1.90 -26.77
N GLU A 364 11.46 -1.62 -28.04
CA GLU A 364 12.50 -2.32 -28.80
C GLU A 364 13.94 -1.93 -28.41
N LYS A 365 14.11 -0.73 -27.87
CA LYS A 365 15.40 -0.15 -27.50
C LYS A 365 15.33 0.39 -26.08
N LEU A 366 16.43 0.22 -25.34
CA LEU A 366 16.50 0.62 -23.95
C LEU A 366 16.57 2.15 -23.77
N GLU A 367 17.34 2.84 -24.62
CA GLU A 367 17.53 4.29 -24.52
C GLU A 367 16.22 5.09 -24.64
N PRO A 368 15.32 4.84 -25.63
CA PRO A 368 14.01 5.48 -25.67
C PRO A 368 13.15 5.20 -24.44
N MET A 369 13.19 3.97 -23.89
CA MET A 369 12.43 3.63 -22.68
C MET A 369 12.90 4.46 -21.47
N ILE A 370 14.21 4.63 -21.31
CA ILE A 370 14.77 5.50 -20.25
C ILE A 370 14.30 6.95 -20.44
N GLY A 371 14.28 7.45 -21.68
CA GLY A 371 13.74 8.77 -22.01
C GLY A 371 12.30 8.96 -21.57
N LEU A 372 11.43 7.99 -21.91
CA LEU A 372 10.02 8.00 -21.53
C LEU A 372 9.82 7.98 -20.00
N ILE A 373 10.59 7.16 -19.27
CA ILE A 373 10.49 7.13 -17.81
C ILE A 373 10.95 8.45 -17.17
N LYS A 374 11.97 9.10 -17.72
CA LYS A 374 12.42 10.44 -17.28
C LYS A 374 11.38 11.52 -17.54
N GLU A 375 10.64 11.42 -18.63
CA GLU A 375 9.48 12.30 -18.91
C GLU A 375 8.38 12.11 -17.87
N LYS A 376 7.98 10.85 -17.63
CA LYS A 376 6.96 10.52 -16.62
C LYS A 376 7.36 10.87 -15.18
N GLU A 377 8.65 10.87 -14.85
CA GLU A 377 9.12 11.37 -13.56
C GLU A 377 8.81 12.87 -13.37
N LYS A 378 8.97 13.67 -14.43
CA LYS A 378 8.68 15.11 -14.36
C LYS A 378 7.18 15.39 -14.21
N GLU A 379 6.35 14.59 -14.88
CA GLU A 379 4.89 14.77 -14.89
C GLU A 379 4.21 14.25 -13.62
N HIS A 380 4.67 13.12 -13.09
CA HIS A 380 3.94 12.38 -12.07
C HIS A 380 4.77 12.06 -10.82
N SER A 381 6.10 12.19 -10.88
CA SER A 381 7.03 11.65 -9.90
C SER A 381 6.88 10.14 -9.69
N LEU A 382 7.79 9.51 -8.95
CA LEU A 382 7.80 8.06 -8.70
C LEU A 382 7.76 7.21 -9.98
N ALA A 383 8.40 7.67 -11.06
CA ALA A 383 8.66 6.89 -12.26
C ALA A 383 10.07 6.26 -12.16
N ARG A 384 10.18 4.93 -12.20
CA ARG A 384 11.47 4.24 -11.95
C ARG A 384 11.77 3.16 -12.96
N MET A 385 13.05 2.96 -13.22
CA MET A 385 13.56 1.82 -13.98
C MET A 385 13.87 0.67 -13.00
N VAL A 386 13.46 -0.55 -13.34
CA VAL A 386 13.68 -1.75 -12.54
C VAL A 386 14.08 -2.93 -13.41
N ALA A 387 14.75 -3.92 -12.82
CA ALA A 387 15.13 -5.12 -13.53
C ALA A 387 15.12 -6.37 -12.64
N GLY A 388 15.07 -7.55 -13.27
CA GLY A 388 15.40 -8.81 -12.60
C GLY A 388 16.89 -8.88 -12.24
N TYR A 389 17.24 -9.74 -11.29
CA TYR A 389 18.57 -9.76 -10.66
C TYR A 389 19.62 -10.50 -11.52
N ALA A 390 19.87 -10.02 -12.74
CA ALA A 390 20.62 -10.74 -13.77
C ALA A 390 22.10 -10.34 -13.91
N TRP A 391 22.52 -9.28 -13.22
CA TRP A 391 23.85 -8.68 -13.35
C TRP A 391 24.56 -8.61 -12.00
N ASP A 392 25.88 -8.69 -12.04
CA ASP A 392 26.70 -8.49 -10.85
C ASP A 392 26.62 -7.04 -10.38
N TRP A 393 26.78 -6.83 -9.08
CA TRP A 393 26.69 -5.51 -8.46
C TRP A 393 28.08 -4.99 -8.11
N ALA A 394 28.84 -4.63 -9.14
CA ALA A 394 30.19 -4.09 -9.04
C ALA A 394 30.19 -2.72 -8.32
N SER A 395 29.20 -1.88 -8.60
CA SER A 395 29.08 -0.52 -8.04
C SER A 395 28.92 -0.48 -6.52
N LYS A 396 28.52 -1.61 -5.92
CA LYS A 396 28.43 -1.78 -4.47
C LYS A 396 29.79 -1.70 -3.76
N LYS A 397 30.87 -2.08 -4.46
CA LYS A 397 32.24 -2.03 -3.93
C LYS A 397 33.02 -0.86 -4.50
N ASP A 398 32.83 -0.56 -5.78
CA ASP A 398 33.46 0.57 -6.45
C ASP A 398 32.38 1.51 -7.02
N PRO A 399 32.09 2.65 -6.37
CA PRO A 399 31.06 3.58 -6.83
C PRO A 399 31.25 4.08 -8.26
N ASN A 400 32.44 3.97 -8.87
CA ASN A 400 32.67 4.38 -10.26
C ASN A 400 32.35 3.27 -11.28
N ALA A 401 32.28 2.01 -10.86
CA ALA A 401 31.94 0.89 -11.72
C ALA A 401 30.48 0.96 -12.21
N HIS A 402 30.23 0.33 -13.35
CA HIS A 402 28.90 0.12 -13.90
C HIS A 402 28.51 -1.35 -13.74
N ASP A 403 27.21 -1.59 -13.56
CA ASP A 403 26.70 -2.93 -13.25
C ASP A 403 26.06 -3.60 -14.46
N ILE A 404 25.37 -2.81 -15.30
CA ILE A 404 24.58 -3.30 -16.42
C ILE A 404 25.06 -2.55 -17.67
N GLU A 405 25.50 -3.31 -18.67
CA GLU A 405 25.86 -2.78 -19.99
C GLU A 405 24.94 -3.40 -21.05
N LEU A 406 24.09 -2.58 -21.67
CA LEU A 406 23.06 -2.99 -22.63
C LEU A 406 22.92 -1.91 -23.70
N ASP A 407 22.87 -2.29 -24.98
CA ASP A 407 22.73 -1.36 -26.11
C ASP A 407 23.75 -0.20 -26.08
N GLY A 408 24.96 -0.43 -25.57
CA GLY A 408 26.01 0.59 -25.40
C GLY A 408 25.80 1.55 -24.21
N LEU A 409 24.71 1.41 -23.47
CA LEU A 409 24.43 2.15 -22.24
C LEU A 409 25.08 1.49 -21.05
N LYS A 410 25.61 2.30 -20.13
CA LYS A 410 26.21 1.85 -18.87
C LYS A 410 25.37 2.32 -17.69
N LEU A 411 24.73 1.38 -17.01
CA LEU A 411 23.76 1.63 -15.95
C LEU A 411 24.29 1.09 -14.61
N LYS A 412 23.72 1.61 -13.51
CA LYS A 412 24.05 1.18 -12.15
C LYS A 412 22.81 0.67 -11.44
N TRP A 413 22.99 -0.34 -10.61
CA TRP A 413 22.01 -0.73 -9.61
C TRP A 413 21.77 0.40 -8.60
N ASN A 414 20.65 0.30 -7.90
CA ASN A 414 20.25 1.17 -6.79
C ASN A 414 21.41 1.43 -5.81
N SER A 415 21.65 2.67 -5.41
CA SER A 415 22.73 3.03 -4.47
C SER A 415 22.43 2.66 -3.02
N CYS A 416 21.15 2.58 -2.65
CA CYS A 416 20.69 2.12 -1.35
C CYS A 416 19.59 1.06 -1.50
N ILE A 417 19.38 0.23 -0.47
CA ILE A 417 18.28 -0.74 -0.47
C ILE A 417 17.03 -0.11 0.15
N GLU A 418 17.17 0.51 1.32
CA GLU A 418 16.07 1.15 2.02
C GLU A 418 15.82 2.57 1.49
N GLY A 419 14.57 2.88 1.17
CA GLY A 419 14.15 4.22 0.74
C GLY A 419 14.59 4.63 -0.67
N TRP A 420 15.17 3.71 -1.45
CA TRP A 420 15.71 3.99 -2.78
C TRP A 420 14.71 4.66 -3.71
N VAL A 421 13.46 4.19 -3.74
CA VAL A 421 12.40 4.72 -4.61
C VAL A 421 12.23 6.24 -4.44
N ASN A 422 12.39 6.75 -3.22
CA ASN A 422 12.25 8.17 -2.88
C ASN A 422 13.58 8.94 -2.91
N SER A 423 14.70 8.28 -3.25
CA SER A 423 16.01 8.94 -3.30
C SER A 423 16.14 9.81 -4.56
N LYS A 424 16.86 10.93 -4.43
CA LYS A 424 17.01 11.93 -5.50
C LYS A 424 17.63 11.35 -6.78
N ASN A 425 18.54 10.37 -6.65
CA ASN A 425 19.24 9.78 -7.80
C ASN A 425 18.55 8.53 -8.37
N ALA A 426 17.42 8.09 -7.79
CA ALA A 426 16.76 6.85 -8.19
C ALA A 426 16.37 6.81 -9.67
N ILE A 427 16.09 7.97 -10.28
CA ILE A 427 15.76 8.09 -11.70
C ILE A 427 16.91 7.73 -12.64
N ASN A 428 18.16 7.78 -12.16
CA ASN A 428 19.36 7.44 -12.93
C ASN A 428 19.91 6.04 -12.60
N GLU A 429 19.21 5.29 -11.74
CA GLU A 429 19.61 3.98 -11.26
C GLU A 429 18.54 2.93 -11.61
N ILE A 430 18.92 1.67 -11.56
CA ILE A 430 18.01 0.54 -11.78
C ILE A 430 17.69 -0.10 -10.44
N GLY A 431 16.41 -0.20 -10.11
CA GLY A 431 15.91 -0.90 -8.94
C GLY A 431 15.77 -2.40 -9.18
N CYS A 432 15.59 -3.15 -8.10
CA CYS A 432 15.30 -4.58 -8.15
C CYS A 432 14.09 -4.90 -7.27
N ILE A 433 13.65 -6.15 -7.26
CA ILE A 433 12.52 -6.58 -6.43
C ILE A 433 12.69 -6.20 -4.95
N HIS A 434 13.91 -6.23 -4.40
CA HIS A 434 14.16 -5.91 -2.99
C HIS A 434 14.03 -4.42 -2.67
N THR A 435 14.12 -3.52 -3.66
CA THR A 435 14.00 -2.07 -3.45
C THR A 435 12.64 -1.50 -3.79
N VAL A 436 11.88 -2.16 -4.67
CA VAL A 436 10.54 -1.70 -5.09
C VAL A 436 9.40 -2.47 -4.43
N GLN A 437 9.69 -3.58 -3.74
CA GLN A 437 8.66 -4.32 -3.00
C GLN A 437 8.05 -3.44 -1.91
N GLY A 438 6.72 -3.30 -1.97
CA GLY A 438 5.96 -2.44 -1.06
C GLY A 438 5.93 -0.97 -1.47
N TYR A 439 6.48 -0.58 -2.61
CA TYR A 439 6.27 0.76 -3.17
C TYR A 439 5.28 0.72 -4.33
N ASP A 440 4.46 1.76 -4.41
CA ASP A 440 3.65 2.04 -5.59
C ASP A 440 4.37 3.09 -6.44
N LEU A 441 4.63 2.75 -7.71
CA LEU A 441 5.26 3.62 -8.70
C LEU A 441 4.17 4.19 -9.61
N ASN A 442 4.26 5.46 -10.01
CA ASN A 442 3.30 5.99 -10.98
C ASN A 442 3.54 5.39 -12.37
N TYR A 443 4.81 5.27 -12.76
CA TYR A 443 5.25 4.59 -13.98
C TYR A 443 6.44 3.69 -13.67
N VAL A 444 6.54 2.57 -14.38
CA VAL A 444 7.67 1.65 -14.22
C VAL A 444 8.21 1.21 -15.57
N GLY A 445 9.52 1.31 -15.74
CA GLY A 445 10.24 0.71 -16.86
C GLY A 445 10.87 -0.61 -16.40
N VAL A 446 10.40 -1.73 -16.92
CA VAL A 446 10.85 -3.08 -16.53
C VAL A 446 11.79 -3.65 -17.57
N ILE A 447 13.01 -3.96 -17.15
CA ILE A 447 14.00 -4.69 -17.93
C ILE A 447 13.89 -6.17 -17.56
N ILE A 448 13.43 -6.99 -18.50
CA ILE A 448 13.49 -8.45 -18.39
C ILE A 448 14.88 -8.90 -18.83
N GLY A 449 15.65 -9.41 -17.87
CA GLY A 449 17.05 -9.76 -18.03
C GLY A 449 17.28 -11.03 -18.84
N PRO A 450 18.55 -11.31 -19.19
CA PRO A 450 18.95 -12.43 -20.05
C PRO A 450 18.82 -13.80 -19.38
N GLU A 451 18.53 -13.85 -18.08
CA GLU A 451 18.32 -15.09 -17.34
C GLU A 451 17.01 -15.81 -17.72
N LEU A 452 16.09 -15.12 -18.39
CA LEU A 452 14.86 -15.70 -18.93
C LEU A 452 14.90 -15.68 -20.46
N SER A 453 14.53 -16.79 -21.09
CA SER A 453 14.44 -16.94 -22.55
C SER A 453 13.20 -17.75 -22.91
N TYR A 454 12.93 -17.90 -24.20
CA TYR A 454 11.85 -18.72 -24.73
C TYR A 454 12.38 -19.66 -25.82
N ASP A 455 11.93 -20.90 -25.78
CA ASP A 455 12.23 -21.92 -26.78
C ASP A 455 11.01 -22.13 -27.68
N PHE A 456 11.16 -21.84 -28.96
CA PHE A 456 10.09 -22.02 -29.93
C PHE A 456 9.86 -23.49 -30.33
N GLU A 457 10.83 -24.38 -30.11
CA GLU A 457 10.70 -25.80 -30.42
C GLU A 457 9.91 -26.51 -29.31
N THR A 458 10.36 -26.37 -28.06
CA THR A 458 9.70 -26.99 -26.91
C THR A 458 8.47 -26.21 -26.41
N LYS A 459 8.33 -24.94 -26.82
CA LYS A 459 7.28 -24.00 -26.35
C LYS A 459 7.34 -23.75 -24.85
N GLU A 460 8.55 -23.69 -24.31
CA GLU A 460 8.78 -23.50 -22.89
C GLU A 460 9.67 -22.29 -22.60
N PHE A 461 9.44 -21.66 -21.44
CA PHE A 461 10.35 -20.66 -20.91
C PHE A 461 11.62 -21.35 -20.38
N ILE A 462 12.78 -20.92 -20.89
CA ILE A 462 14.08 -21.40 -20.45
C ILE A 462 14.62 -20.45 -19.37
N PHE A 463 15.07 -21.04 -18.26
CA PHE A 463 15.77 -20.32 -17.22
C PHE A 463 17.29 -20.59 -17.26
N LYS A 464 18.09 -19.53 -17.37
CA LYS A 464 19.57 -19.61 -17.40
C LYS A 464 20.13 -19.33 -16.02
N ARG A 465 20.18 -20.36 -15.16
CA ARG A 465 20.59 -20.27 -13.74
C ARG A 465 21.86 -19.47 -13.46
N LYS A 466 22.88 -19.61 -14.31
CA LYS A 466 24.19 -18.91 -14.14
C LYS A 466 24.09 -17.38 -14.24
N LEU A 467 23.04 -16.88 -14.90
CA LEU A 467 22.79 -15.45 -15.07
C LEU A 467 21.98 -14.85 -13.92
N TYR A 468 21.32 -15.66 -13.09
CA TYR A 468 20.62 -15.15 -11.91
C TYR A 468 21.59 -14.91 -10.74
N LYS A 469 21.76 -13.65 -10.35
CA LYS A 469 22.79 -13.20 -9.40
C LYS A 469 22.28 -12.96 -7.98
N ASP A 470 20.98 -13.11 -7.70
CA ASP A 470 20.46 -13.01 -6.32
C ASP A 470 20.82 -14.27 -5.52
N LYS A 471 21.92 -14.19 -4.76
CA LYS A 471 22.42 -15.27 -3.89
C LYS A 471 21.35 -15.81 -2.93
N ASN A 472 20.57 -14.93 -2.30
CA ASN A 472 19.56 -15.36 -1.32
C ASN A 472 18.34 -16.00 -2.00
N GLY A 473 18.12 -15.69 -3.28
CA GLY A 473 17.02 -16.22 -4.09
C GLY A 473 17.26 -17.65 -4.64
N HIS A 474 18.51 -18.10 -4.81
CA HIS A 474 18.80 -19.41 -5.44
C HIS A 474 19.65 -20.37 -4.61
N VAL A 475 20.38 -19.90 -3.59
CA VAL A 475 21.23 -20.79 -2.77
C VAL A 475 20.35 -21.84 -2.10
N GLY A 476 20.73 -23.12 -2.15
CA GLY A 476 19.96 -24.20 -1.51
C GLY A 476 18.63 -24.57 -2.19
N VAL A 477 18.29 -23.96 -3.34
CA VAL A 477 17.17 -24.39 -4.20
C VAL A 477 17.67 -25.42 -5.18
N ARG A 478 17.28 -26.70 -5.01
CA ARG A 478 17.72 -27.79 -5.88
C ARG A 478 16.83 -27.97 -7.10
N ASP A 479 15.54 -27.71 -6.95
CA ASP A 479 14.56 -27.79 -8.02
C ASP A 479 14.63 -26.54 -8.92
N GLU A 480 14.91 -26.74 -10.21
CA GLU A 480 14.98 -25.63 -11.17
C GLU A 480 13.60 -25.04 -11.49
N GLU A 481 12.55 -25.85 -11.40
CA GLU A 481 11.17 -25.38 -11.61
C GLU A 481 10.68 -24.51 -10.45
N GLU A 482 11.08 -24.82 -9.20
CA GLU A 482 10.87 -23.95 -8.02
C GLU A 482 11.52 -22.57 -8.26
N LEU A 483 12.77 -22.55 -8.73
CA LEU A 483 13.50 -21.29 -8.97
C LEU A 483 12.91 -20.50 -10.15
N LYS A 484 12.54 -21.17 -11.24
CA LYS A 484 11.86 -20.57 -12.40
C LYS A 484 10.56 -19.90 -11.99
N LYS A 485 9.75 -20.56 -11.14
CA LYS A 485 8.51 -19.97 -10.58
C LYS A 485 8.78 -18.70 -9.79
N TYR A 486 9.81 -18.67 -8.93
CA TYR A 486 10.17 -17.46 -8.19
C TYR A 486 10.54 -16.30 -9.10
N ILE A 487 11.32 -16.55 -10.16
CA ILE A 487 11.75 -15.51 -11.09
C ILE A 487 10.59 -14.99 -11.93
N ILE A 488 9.70 -15.87 -12.40
CA ILE A 488 8.46 -15.45 -13.06
C ILE A 488 7.62 -14.59 -12.10
N ASN A 489 7.46 -15.00 -10.83
CA ASN A 489 6.71 -14.20 -9.85
C ASN A 489 7.39 -12.85 -9.59
N ILE A 490 8.73 -12.77 -9.59
CA ILE A 490 9.46 -11.49 -9.52
C ILE A 490 9.04 -10.59 -10.69
N TYR A 491 9.09 -11.09 -11.93
CA TYR A 491 8.73 -10.28 -13.10
C TYR A 491 7.26 -9.86 -13.10
N LYS A 492 6.33 -10.77 -12.77
CA LYS A 492 4.91 -10.43 -12.57
C LYS A 492 4.74 -9.34 -11.52
N THR A 493 5.49 -9.43 -10.44
CA THR A 493 5.48 -8.42 -9.38
C THR A 493 6.04 -7.08 -9.83
N LEU A 494 7.09 -7.04 -10.67
CA LEU A 494 7.66 -5.80 -11.22
C LEU A 494 6.73 -5.15 -12.25
N LEU A 495 6.15 -5.95 -13.16
CA LEU A 495 5.25 -5.49 -14.23
C LEU A 495 3.96 -4.89 -13.70
N THR A 496 3.54 -5.25 -12.48
CA THR A 496 2.34 -4.74 -11.80
C THR A 496 2.62 -3.61 -10.81
N ARG A 497 3.82 -3.01 -10.81
CA ARG A 497 4.16 -1.88 -9.91
C ARG A 497 3.67 -0.52 -10.40
N GLY A 498 3.43 -0.37 -11.70
CA GLY A 498 2.94 0.88 -12.29
C GLY A 498 1.48 1.11 -11.94
N ILE A 499 1.15 2.29 -11.40
CA ILE A 499 -0.24 2.73 -11.19
C ILE A 499 -0.84 3.19 -12.51
N ARG A 500 -0.07 3.95 -13.31
CA ARG A 500 -0.54 4.62 -14.53
C ARG A 500 0.04 4.04 -15.82
N GLY A 501 1.16 3.33 -15.74
CA GLY A 501 1.74 2.69 -16.92
C GLY A 501 2.95 1.82 -16.63
N THR A 502 3.20 0.89 -17.54
CA THR A 502 4.34 -0.03 -17.52
C THR A 502 4.98 -0.09 -18.90
N TYR A 503 6.29 0.20 -18.96
CA TYR A 503 7.09 0.03 -20.17
C TYR A 503 8.00 -1.19 -20.01
N VAL A 504 8.10 -2.01 -21.04
CA VAL A 504 8.79 -3.30 -20.99
C VAL A 504 9.90 -3.33 -22.03
N TYR A 505 11.10 -3.71 -21.61
CA TYR A 505 12.22 -4.03 -22.50
C TYR A 505 12.73 -5.42 -22.16
N VAL A 506 12.93 -6.26 -23.18
CA VAL A 506 13.35 -7.66 -23.02
C VAL A 506 14.73 -7.85 -23.62
N VAL A 507 15.71 -8.28 -22.81
CA VAL A 507 17.11 -8.44 -23.25
C VAL A 507 17.29 -9.62 -24.19
N ASP A 508 16.71 -10.78 -23.85
CA ASP A 508 16.84 -12.00 -24.65
C ASP A 508 16.01 -11.92 -25.94
N LYS A 509 16.63 -12.21 -27.08
CA LYS A 509 16.02 -12.04 -28.41
C LYS A 509 14.80 -12.93 -28.62
N ASN A 510 14.89 -14.23 -28.28
CA ASN A 510 13.78 -15.16 -28.50
C ASN A 510 12.59 -14.80 -27.61
N LEU A 511 12.85 -14.45 -26.35
CA LEU A 511 11.80 -13.98 -25.45
C LEU A 511 11.19 -12.67 -25.92
N ARG A 512 12.00 -11.74 -26.46
CA ARG A 512 11.51 -10.48 -27.02
C ARG A 512 10.57 -10.73 -28.20
N GLU A 513 10.97 -11.59 -29.14
CA GLU A 513 10.15 -11.97 -30.29
C GLU A 513 8.85 -12.65 -29.86
N TYR A 514 8.91 -13.57 -28.91
CA TYR A 514 7.71 -14.24 -28.38
C TYR A 514 6.76 -13.27 -27.67
N LEU A 515 7.28 -12.41 -26.79
CA LEU A 515 6.43 -11.54 -25.97
C LEU A 515 5.82 -10.37 -26.74
N ARG A 516 6.51 -9.86 -27.78
CA ARG A 516 6.08 -8.67 -28.54
C ARG A 516 4.62 -8.78 -29.01
N ASP A 517 4.23 -9.94 -29.51
CA ASP A 517 2.90 -10.16 -30.10
C ASP A 517 1.76 -10.05 -29.08
N TYR A 518 2.06 -10.06 -27.79
CA TYR A 518 1.06 -9.96 -26.72
C TYR A 518 0.84 -8.54 -26.17
N PHE A 519 1.68 -7.59 -26.55
CA PHE A 519 1.56 -6.19 -26.18
C PHE A 519 1.05 -5.39 -27.39
N SER A 520 -0.28 -5.27 -27.51
CA SER A 520 -0.96 -4.64 -28.66
C SER A 520 -1.53 -3.24 -28.39
#